data_AF-A0A087UGD7-F1
#
_entry.id   AF-A0A087UGD7-F1
#
_cell.length_a   1.000
_cell.length_b   1.000
_cell.length_c   1.000
_cell.angle_alpha   90.00
_cell.angle_beta   90.00
_cell.angle_gamma   90.00
#
_symmetry.space_group_name_H-M   'P 1'
#
loop_
_entity.id
_entity.type
_entity.pdbx_description
1 polymer ?
#
loop_
_entity_poly.entity_id
_entity_poly.type
_entity_poly.pdbx_seq_one_letter_code
_entity_poly.pdbx_strand_id
1 'polypeptide(L)'
;MMQTITSLPFPLRLQFSNDWFENSFIKGIKLYLEHQNMSFKPITTLNHAPRHNIVVLTTLHPNVEVLLLSLNISLNETMDHGIIKRFEIYHVRHV
;
A
#
# COMPACT_ATOMS: atom_id res chain seq x y z
N MET A 1 -12.23 -20.36 -1.36
CA MET A 1 -12.99 -19.10 -1.45
C MET A 1 -12.15 -18.01 -0.80
N MET A 2 -11.45 -17.17 -1.59
CA MET A 2 -10.73 -16.01 -1.04
C MET A 2 -11.76 -14.98 -0.62
N GLN A 3 -11.84 -14.67 0.68
CA GLN A 3 -12.64 -13.54 1.14
C GLN A 3 -11.92 -12.26 0.74
N THR A 4 -12.60 -11.41 -0.02
CA THR A 4 -12.11 -10.09 -0.41
C THR A 4 -12.15 -9.17 0.81
N ILE A 5 -11.09 -8.38 1.05
CA ILE A 5 -11.01 -7.43 2.18
C ILE A 5 -12.23 -6.49 2.27
N THR A 6 -12.90 -6.24 1.14
CA THR A 6 -14.14 -5.47 1.05
C THR A 6 -15.34 -6.10 1.78
N SER A 7 -15.34 -7.41 2.03
CA SER A 7 -16.40 -8.11 2.76
C SER A 7 -16.23 -8.08 4.28
N LEU A 8 -15.10 -7.56 4.79
CA LEU A 8 -14.86 -7.43 6.23
C LEU A 8 -15.66 -6.26 6.83
N PRO A 9 -16.11 -6.37 8.09
CA PRO A 9 -16.63 -5.24 8.87
C PRO A 9 -15.69 -4.04 8.84
N PHE A 10 -16.24 -2.82 8.82
CA PHE A 10 -15.46 -1.59 8.75
C PHE A 10 -14.30 -1.50 9.78
N PRO A 11 -14.47 -1.84 11.06
CA PRO A 11 -13.37 -1.81 12.02
C PRO A 11 -12.21 -2.75 11.67
N LEU A 12 -12.53 -3.95 11.19
CA LEU A 12 -11.53 -4.95 10.79
C LEU A 12 -10.78 -4.53 9.52
N ARG A 13 -11.43 -3.78 8.62
CA ARG A 13 -10.76 -3.20 7.44
C ARG A 13 -9.68 -2.19 7.84
N LEU A 14 -9.94 -1.34 8.85
CA LEU A 14 -8.95 -0.38 9.34
C LEU A 14 -7.79 -1.08 10.05
N GLN A 15 -8.08 -2.09 10.87
CA GLN A 15 -7.04 -2.87 11.55
C GLN A 15 -6.11 -3.57 10.57
N PHE A 16 -6.68 -4.21 9.54
CA PHE A 16 -5.89 -4.82 8.47
C PHE A 16 -4.96 -3.81 7.77
N SER A 17 -5.46 -2.59 7.51
CA SER A 17 -4.65 -1.54 6.87
C SER A 17 -3.46 -1.12 7.74
N ASN A 18 -3.65 -1.02 9.05
CA ASN A 18 -2.58 -0.66 9.99
C ASN A 18 -1.56 -1.81 10.11
N ASP A 19 -2.04 -3.05 10.27
CA ASP A 19 -1.19 -4.23 10.37
C ASP A 19 -0.33 -4.40 9.11
N TRP A 20 -0.93 -4.23 7.93
CA TRP A 20 -0.19 -4.24 6.67
C TRP A 20 0.90 -3.17 6.63
N PHE A 21 0.56 -1.93 7.05
CA PHE A 21 1.50 -0.81 7.00
C PHE A 21 2.72 -1.07 7.90
N GLU A 22 2.50 -1.40 9.16
CA GLU A 22 3.60 -1.61 10.12
C GLU A 22 4.35 -2.91 9.86
N ASN A 23 3.63 -4.02 9.69
CA ASN A 23 4.23 -5.34 9.72
C ASN A 23 4.70 -5.83 8.36
N SER A 24 4.20 -5.27 7.27
CA SER A 24 4.62 -5.65 5.92
C SER A 24 5.35 -4.51 5.23
N PHE A 25 4.72 -3.36 5.07
CA PHE A 25 5.25 -2.26 4.26
C PHE A 25 6.51 -1.63 4.87
N ILE A 26 6.46 -1.20 6.14
CA ILE A 26 7.61 -0.57 6.82
C ILE A 26 8.78 -1.56 6.93
N LYS A 27 8.53 -2.82 7.31
CA LYS A 27 9.59 -3.83 7.40
C LYS A 27 10.25 -4.08 6.05
N GLY A 28 9.46 -4.23 4.98
CA GLY A 28 9.99 -4.44 3.64
C GLY A 28 10.87 -3.30 3.16
N ILE A 29 10.45 -2.05 3.37
CA ILE A 29 11.22 -0.89 2.95
C ILE A 29 12.49 -0.70 3.78
N LYS A 30 12.45 -0.96 5.09
CA LYS A 30 13.65 -0.93 5.93
C LYS A 30 14.73 -1.86 5.37
N LEU A 31 14.36 -3.12 5.14
CA LEU A 31 15.27 -4.12 4.59
C LEU A 31 15.81 -3.70 3.21
N TYR A 32 14.94 -3.17 2.34
CA TYR A 32 15.36 -2.71 1.02
C TYR A 32 16.36 -1.54 1.11
N LEU A 33 16.06 -0.50 1.89
CA LEU A 33 16.92 0.68 2.01
C LEU A 33 18.25 0.35 2.71
N GLU A 34 18.23 -0.51 3.72
CA GLU A 34 19.45 -1.04 4.36
C GLU A 34 20.34 -1.77 3.34
N HIS A 35 19.76 -2.63 2.51
CA HIS A 35 20.48 -3.32 1.45
C HIS A 35 21.03 -2.35 0.38
N GLN A 36 20.34 -1.23 0.13
CA GLN A 36 20.83 -0.17 -0.77
C GLN A 36 21.78 0.83 -0.08
N ASN A 37 22.13 0.63 1.20
CA ASN A 37 22.91 1.56 2.01
C ASN A 37 22.35 3.00 2.01
N MET A 38 21.03 3.12 2.07
CA MET A 38 20.29 4.39 2.07
C MET A 38 19.68 4.69 3.44
N SER A 39 19.58 5.98 3.78
CA SER A 39 18.89 6.39 5.01
C SER A 39 17.41 6.10 4.96
N PHE A 40 16.82 5.68 6.08
CA PHE A 40 15.38 5.40 6.17
C PHE A 40 14.54 6.69 6.19
N LYS A 41 14.19 7.19 5.00
CA LYS A 41 13.26 8.32 4.77
C LYS A 41 12.37 8.07 3.55
N PRO A 42 11.54 7.01 3.55
CA PRO A 42 10.71 6.69 2.39
C PRO A 42 9.52 7.65 2.25
N ILE A 43 9.19 7.95 0.99
CA ILE A 43 7.94 8.59 0.59
C ILE A 43 7.07 7.53 -0.07
N THR A 44 5.83 7.40 0.36
CA THR A 44 4.86 6.49 -0.24
C THR A 44 3.63 7.24 -0.72
N THR A 45 2.99 6.71 -1.75
CA THR A 45 1.73 7.26 -2.29
C THR A 45 0.60 6.27 -2.05
N LEU A 46 -0.57 6.77 -1.65
CA LEU A 46 -1.78 5.95 -1.46
C LEU A 46 -2.96 6.59 -2.21
N ASN A 47 -3.80 5.79 -2.86
CA ASN A 47 -5.11 6.25 -3.29
C ASN A 47 -5.97 6.71 -2.11
N HIS A 48 -6.85 7.65 -2.42
CA HIS A 48 -7.90 8.07 -1.52
C HIS A 48 -9.05 7.05 -1.51
N ALA A 49 -8.81 5.85 -0.95
CA ALA A 49 -9.82 4.82 -0.78
C ALA A 49 -10.38 4.80 0.66
N PRO A 50 -11.70 4.64 0.88
CA PRO A 50 -12.33 4.64 2.21
C PRO A 50 -11.82 3.56 3.18
N ARG A 51 -11.10 2.57 2.66
CA ARG A 51 -10.46 1.48 3.41
C ARG A 51 -9.14 1.91 4.09
N HIS A 52 -8.54 3.00 3.65
CA HIS A 52 -7.31 3.51 4.24
C HIS A 52 -7.68 4.41 5.41
N ASN A 53 -7.17 4.09 6.59
CA ASN A 53 -7.24 5.00 7.73
C ASN A 53 -6.19 6.11 7.53
N ILE A 54 -6.43 7.00 6.57
CA ILE A 54 -5.46 7.99 6.10
C ILE A 54 -4.87 8.79 7.26
N VAL A 55 -5.71 9.22 8.20
CA VAL A 55 -5.30 9.99 9.39
C VAL A 55 -4.31 9.22 10.25
N VAL A 56 -4.52 7.92 10.42
CA VAL A 56 -3.63 7.05 11.21
C VAL A 56 -2.38 6.67 10.41
N LEU A 57 -2.51 6.37 9.11
CA LEU A 57 -1.37 5.99 8.26
C LEU A 57 -0.35 7.13 8.08
N THR A 58 -0.80 8.37 7.95
CA THR A 58 0.09 9.54 7.84
C THR A 58 0.82 9.87 9.14
N THR A 59 0.37 9.34 10.28
CA THR A 59 0.94 9.61 11.61
C THR A 59 1.61 8.40 12.26
N LEU A 60 1.44 7.21 11.66
CA LEU A 60 1.87 5.93 12.21
C LEU A 60 3.40 5.78 12.35
N HIS A 61 4.17 6.39 11.45
CA HIS A 61 5.63 6.28 11.49
C HIS A 61 6.30 7.64 11.25
N PRO A 62 7.14 8.13 12.19
CA PRO A 62 7.66 9.51 12.16
C PRO A 62 8.59 9.81 10.98
N ASN A 63 9.21 8.77 10.38
CA ASN A 63 10.13 8.91 9.26
C ASN A 63 9.56 8.50 7.90
N VAL A 64 8.26 8.22 7.80
CA VAL A 64 7.63 7.84 6.54
C VAL A 64 6.64 8.92 6.15
N GLU A 65 6.85 9.49 4.97
CA GLU A 65 5.93 10.46 4.41
C GLU A 65 4.88 9.74 3.56
N VAL A 66 3.61 9.99 3.85
CA VAL A 66 2.48 9.38 3.12
C VAL A 66 1.78 10.48 2.33
N LEU A 67 1.88 10.40 1.01
CA LEU A 67 1.24 11.31 0.05
C LEU A 67 -0.07 10.69 -0.44
N LEU A 68 -1.15 11.48 -0.42
CA LEU A 68 -2.45 11.05 -0.93
C LEU A 68 -2.60 11.46 -2.37
N LEU A 69 -2.91 10.47 -3.22
CA LEU A 69 -3.25 10.72 -4.61
C LEU A 69 -4.69 11.24 -4.68
N SER A 70 -4.92 12.28 -5.49
CA SER A 70 -6.26 12.83 -5.65
C SER A 70 -7.16 11.84 -6.42
N LEU A 71 -8.46 11.87 -6.11
CA LEU A 71 -9.47 10.91 -6.60
C LEU A 71 -9.53 10.75 -8.13
N ASN A 72 -9.02 11.72 -8.89
CA ASN A 72 -9.06 11.70 -10.36
C ASN A 72 -7.80 11.09 -11.00
N ILE A 73 -6.86 10.60 -10.21
CA ILE A 73 -5.56 10.12 -10.70
C ILE A 73 -5.43 8.62 -10.47
N SER A 74 -6.32 7.82 -11.06
CA SER A 74 -6.05 6.38 -11.21
C SER A 74 -4.82 6.15 -12.10
N LEU A 75 -4.56 7.05 -13.06
CA LEU A 75 -3.45 6.97 -14.01
C LEU A 75 -2.04 7.03 -13.39
N ASN A 76 -1.88 7.60 -12.19
CA ASN A 76 -0.59 7.68 -11.48
C ASN A 76 -0.43 6.62 -10.38
N GLU A 77 -1.41 5.74 -10.14
CA GLU A 77 -1.15 4.59 -9.28
C GLU A 77 -0.22 3.62 -10.02
N THR A 78 1.08 3.83 -9.83
CA THR A 78 2.16 3.03 -10.41
C THR A 78 1.97 1.54 -10.11
N MET A 79 1.33 1.23 -8.98
CA MET A 79 0.98 -0.14 -8.61
C MET A 79 -0.06 -0.74 -9.58
N ASP A 80 -1.17 -0.04 -9.83
CA ASP A 80 -2.26 -0.47 -10.70
C ASP A 80 -1.79 -0.65 -12.15
N HIS A 81 -1.14 0.37 -12.71
CA HIS A 81 -0.71 0.36 -14.11
C HIS A 81 0.60 -0.41 -14.36
N GLY A 82 1.39 -0.62 -13.32
CA GLY A 82 2.71 -1.24 -13.41
C GLY A 82 2.69 -2.71 -13.01
N ILE A 83 2.59 -2.96 -11.70
CA ILE A 83 2.76 -4.31 -11.13
C ILE A 83 1.49 -5.13 -11.32
N ILE A 84 0.34 -4.59 -10.92
CA ILE A 84 -0.95 -5.30 -10.96
C ILE A 84 -1.31 -5.66 -12.40
N LYS A 85 -1.30 -4.69 -13.32
CA LYS A 85 -1.56 -4.95 -14.75
C LYS A 85 -0.65 -6.03 -15.33
N ARG A 86 0.64 -6.04 -14.98
CA ARG A 86 1.55 -7.10 -15.44
C ARG A 86 1.20 -8.45 -14.82
N PHE A 87 0.86 -8.47 -13.54
CA PHE A 87 0.45 -9.68 -12.85
C PHE A 87 -0.84 -10.27 -13.43
N GLU A 88 -1.83 -9.43 -13.73
CA GLU A 88 -3.07 -9.84 -14.41
C GLU A 88 -2.78 -10.43 -15.79
N ILE A 89 -1.96 -9.76 -16.61
CA ILE A 89 -1.56 -10.28 -17.93
C ILE A 89 -0.84 -11.62 -17.80
N TYR A 90 0.08 -11.74 -16.83
CA TYR A 90 0.80 -12.98 -16.58
C TYR A 90 -0.17 -14.10 -16.17
N HIS A 91 -1.08 -13.81 -15.24
CA HIS A 91 -2.06 -14.77 -14.75
C HIS A 91 -2.96 -15.28 -15.88
N VAL A 92 -3.51 -14.39 -16.72
CA VAL A 92 -4.35 -14.78 -17.87
C VAL A 92 -3.59 -15.58 -18.92
N ARG A 93 -2.27 -15.42 -19.03
CA ARG A 93 -1.44 -16.17 -20.00
C ARG A 93 -1.02 -17.56 -19.52
N HIS A 94 -1.07 -17.81 -18.22
CA HIS A 94 -0.51 -19.02 -17.60
C HIS A 94 -1.53 -19.82 -16.78
N VAL A 95 -2.80 -19.44 -16.87
CA VAL A 95 -3.97 -20.19 -16.39
C VAL A 95 -4.85 -20.49 -17.59
#